data_AF-G9D5D0-F1
#
_entry.id   AF-G9D5D0-F1
#
_cell.length_a   1.000
_cell.length_b   1.000
_cell.length_c   1.000
_cell.angle_alpha   90.00
_cell.angle_beta   90.00
_cell.angle_gamma   90.00
#
_symmetry.space_group_name_H-M   'P 1'
#
loop_
_entity.id
_entity.type
_entity.pdbx_description
1 polymer ?
#
loop_
_entity_poly.entity_id
_entity_poly.type
_entity_poly.pdbx_seq_one_letter_code
_entity_poly.pdbx_strand_id
1 'polypeptide(L)'
;MEHFNLGSFLRRKREEKGLTTRDLGKKIGYSYSYIAGVEKGHKVNPSVAFLENYIYAISKNIHEISQIKEEISKGTKGKYYPDFLNVKKNSAQEIESNQSMIKAILNESSPNVMFYEENGLIIDKYFKLPMNDVAFHLNDKYNEKYFRKIKMTDEDRKYIYNLINEYFIRKVEIQLQEIKHNKRNKNIDGEVADNYIKEYEELIKKLNDPNDLKY
;
A
#
# COMPACT_ATOMS: atom_id res chain seq x y z
N MET A 1 5.46 29.96 14.29
CA MET A 1 4.81 28.92 13.48
C MET A 1 5.59 28.80 12.19
N GLU A 2 6.26 27.67 11.98
CA GLU A 2 7.09 27.45 10.79
C GLU A 2 6.20 27.50 9.54
N HIS A 3 6.52 28.37 8.60
CA HIS A 3 5.81 28.46 7.33
C HIS A 3 6.11 27.18 6.54
N PHE A 4 5.09 26.37 6.25
CA PHE A 4 5.28 25.17 5.43
C PHE A 4 5.92 25.56 4.09
N ASN A 5 7.04 24.91 3.75
CA ASN A 5 7.72 25.09 2.49
C ASN A 5 7.68 23.77 1.72
N LEU A 6 6.93 23.75 0.62
CA LEU A 6 6.75 22.57 -0.22
C LEU A 6 8.09 22.02 -0.76
N GLY A 7 8.99 22.91 -1.18
CA GLY A 7 10.30 22.52 -1.70
C GLY A 7 11.17 21.81 -0.66
N SER A 8 11.29 22.42 0.53
CA SER A 8 12.04 21.83 1.65
C SER A 8 11.44 20.50 2.12
N PHE A 9 10.11 20.40 2.12
CA PHE A 9 9.39 19.17 2.45
C PHE A 9 9.71 18.04 1.48
N LEU A 10 9.60 18.28 0.17
CA LEU A 10 9.92 17.30 -0.87
C LEU A 10 11.38 16.85 -0.78
N ARG A 11 12.30 17.81 -0.59
CA ARG A 11 13.72 17.53 -0.41
C ARG A 11 13.98 16.58 0.75
N ARG A 12 13.38 16.83 1.90
CA ARG A 12 13.51 15.99 3.09
C ARG A 12 13.03 14.57 2.81
N LYS A 13 11.84 14.41 2.22
CA LYS A 13 11.29 13.08 1.86
C LYS A 13 12.18 12.35 0.84
N ARG A 14 12.79 13.04 -0.13
CA ARG A 14 13.76 12.43 -1.06
C ARG A 14 15.04 11.98 -0.36
N GLU A 15 15.58 12.82 0.54
CA GLU A 15 16.80 12.51 1.29
C GLU A 15 16.60 11.34 2.27
N GLU A 16 15.42 11.22 2.90
CA GLU A 16 15.01 10.05 3.71
C GLU A 16 15.04 8.73 2.91
N LYS A 17 14.91 8.81 1.58
CA LYS A 17 15.00 7.65 0.67
C LYS A 17 16.40 7.43 0.10
N GLY A 18 17.38 8.23 0.50
CA GLY A 18 18.76 8.14 0.01
C GLY A 18 18.92 8.47 -1.48
N LEU A 19 17.95 9.14 -2.11
CA LEU A 19 17.99 9.47 -3.53
C LEU A 19 18.66 10.82 -3.76
N THR A 20 19.57 10.92 -4.73
CA THR A 20 20.08 12.24 -5.18
C THR A 20 19.08 12.90 -6.13
N THR A 21 19.22 14.22 -6.36
CA THR A 21 18.41 14.93 -7.37
C THR A 21 18.64 14.40 -8.79
N ARG A 22 19.84 13.86 -9.06
CA ARG A 22 20.16 13.22 -10.35
C ARG A 22 19.45 11.88 -10.49
N ASP A 23 19.41 11.07 -9.43
CA ASP A 23 18.70 9.78 -9.44
C ASP A 23 17.21 9.99 -9.61
N LEU A 24 16.64 10.94 -8.87
CA LEU A 24 15.23 11.27 -9.01
C LEU A 24 14.94 11.82 -10.41
N GLY A 25 15.76 12.74 -10.93
CA GLY A 25 15.58 13.29 -12.27
C GLY A 25 15.55 12.24 -13.37
N LYS A 26 16.43 11.24 -13.30
CA LYS A 26 16.40 10.09 -14.21
C LYS A 26 15.11 9.27 -14.08
N LYS A 27 14.59 9.08 -12.86
CA LYS A 27 13.35 8.32 -12.61
C LYS A 27 12.11 9.02 -13.15
N ILE A 28 12.00 10.34 -12.96
CA ILE A 28 10.76 11.08 -13.26
C ILE A 28 10.80 11.84 -14.58
N GLY A 29 11.90 11.79 -15.33
CA GLY A 29 12.03 12.47 -16.62
C GLY A 29 12.24 13.98 -16.54
N TYR A 30 12.71 14.50 -15.39
CA TYR A 30 12.99 15.93 -15.18
C TYR A 30 14.48 16.19 -15.00
N SER A 31 14.95 17.38 -15.38
CA SER A 31 16.36 17.75 -15.14
C SER A 31 16.64 17.89 -13.64
N TYR A 32 17.85 17.48 -13.22
CA TYR A 32 18.27 17.63 -11.82
C TYR A 32 18.22 19.10 -11.36
N SER A 33 18.44 20.04 -12.28
CA SER A 33 18.37 21.48 -12.02
C SER A 33 16.95 21.96 -11.78
N TYR A 34 15.96 21.38 -12.47
CA TYR A 34 14.54 21.65 -12.22
C TYR A 34 14.13 21.15 -10.82
N ILE A 35 14.48 19.91 -10.48
CA ILE A 35 14.21 19.32 -9.16
C ILE A 35 14.82 20.17 -8.04
N ALA A 36 16.11 20.51 -8.15
CA ALA A 36 16.80 21.35 -7.19
C ALA A 36 16.19 22.76 -7.10
N GLY A 37 15.72 23.31 -8.22
CA GLY A 37 15.03 24.59 -8.27
C GLY A 37 13.70 24.59 -7.51
N VAL A 38 12.92 23.51 -7.60
CA VAL A 38 11.69 23.33 -6.80
C VAL A 38 12.02 23.16 -5.32
N GLU A 39 12.97 22.29 -4.99
CA GLU A 39 13.35 21.99 -3.61
C GLU A 39 13.90 23.20 -2.83
N LYS A 40 14.61 24.09 -3.52
CA LYS A 40 15.16 25.33 -2.94
C LYS A 40 14.16 26.49 -2.95
N GLY A 41 12.96 26.31 -3.49
CA GLY A 41 11.94 27.35 -3.58
C GLY A 41 12.18 28.38 -4.70
N HIS A 42 13.13 28.17 -5.61
CA HIS A 42 13.31 29.02 -6.80
C HIS A 42 12.20 28.80 -7.85
N LYS A 43 11.54 27.64 -7.82
CA LYS A 43 10.34 27.31 -8.62
C LYS A 43 9.15 27.14 -7.69
N VAL A 44 8.42 28.23 -7.46
CA VAL A 44 7.43 28.36 -6.38
C VAL A 44 6.09 27.65 -6.67
N ASN A 45 5.81 27.34 -7.93
CA ASN A 45 4.59 26.66 -8.39
C ASN A 45 4.92 25.46 -9.29
N PRO A 46 5.39 24.33 -8.74
CA PRO A 46 5.48 23.09 -9.51
C PRO A 46 4.10 22.66 -10.02
N SER A 47 4.05 21.99 -11.17
CA SER A 47 2.82 21.40 -11.70
C SER A 47 2.37 20.22 -10.84
N VAL A 48 1.08 19.90 -10.86
CA VAL A 48 0.54 18.71 -10.18
C VAL A 48 1.21 17.45 -10.73
N ALA A 49 1.38 17.34 -12.05
CA ALA A 49 2.08 16.23 -12.68
C ALA A 49 3.53 16.04 -12.18
N PHE A 50 4.28 17.13 -11.97
CA PHE A 50 5.61 17.03 -11.38
C PHE A 50 5.55 16.48 -9.95
N LEU A 51 4.61 16.98 -9.13
CA LEU A 51 4.45 16.52 -7.75
C LEU A 51 4.03 15.05 -7.67
N GLU A 52 3.11 14.60 -8.52
CA GLU A 52 2.70 13.19 -8.61
C GLU A 52 3.90 12.29 -8.91
N ASN A 53 4.67 12.62 -9.94
CA ASN A 53 5.84 11.81 -10.34
C ASN A 53 6.91 11.82 -9.25
N TYR A 54 7.13 12.97 -8.60
CA TYR A 54 8.05 13.09 -7.47
C TYR A 54 7.64 12.18 -6.32
N ILE A 55 6.39 12.29 -5.84
CA ILE A 55 5.86 11.52 -4.70
C ILE A 55 5.94 10.03 -5.01
N TYR A 56 5.49 9.62 -6.19
CA TYR A 56 5.52 8.21 -6.57
C TYR A 56 6.93 7.63 -6.60
N ALA A 57 7.91 8.37 -7.14
CA ALA A 57 9.28 7.90 -7.26
C ALA A 57 10.03 7.77 -5.91
N ILE A 58 9.55 8.45 -4.85
CA ILE A 58 10.11 8.36 -3.50
C ILE A 58 9.30 7.44 -2.58
N SER A 59 8.01 7.21 -2.87
CA SER A 59 7.14 6.37 -2.04
C SER A 59 7.35 4.88 -2.29
N LYS A 60 7.24 4.07 -1.23
CA LYS A 60 7.34 2.60 -1.32
C LYS A 60 6.01 1.93 -1.64
N ASN A 61 4.91 2.53 -1.22
CA ASN A 61 3.56 1.98 -1.32
C ASN A 61 2.51 3.10 -1.36
N ILE A 62 1.25 2.71 -1.53
CA ILE A 62 0.12 3.64 -1.62
C ILE A 62 -0.15 4.42 -0.32
N HIS A 63 0.15 3.83 0.84
CA HIS A 63 0.07 4.51 2.13
C HIS A 63 0.95 5.76 2.16
N GLU A 64 2.21 5.59 1.78
CA GLU A 64 3.19 6.66 1.81
C GLU A 64 2.85 7.76 0.80
N ILE A 65 2.29 7.40 -0.37
CA ILE A 65 1.77 8.37 -1.33
C ILE A 65 0.65 9.20 -0.71
N SER A 66 -0.33 8.54 -0.08
CA SER A 66 -1.50 9.18 0.54
C SER A 66 -1.08 10.11 1.68
N GLN A 67 -0.19 9.66 2.56
CA GLN A 67 0.36 10.48 3.65
C GLN A 67 1.06 11.73 3.13
N ILE A 68 1.92 11.59 2.13
CA ILE A 68 2.65 12.72 1.55
C ILE A 68 1.68 13.72 0.90
N LYS A 69 0.64 13.24 0.19
CA LYS A 69 -0.40 14.11 -0.40
C LYS A 69 -1.20 14.85 0.68
N GLU A 70 -1.54 14.20 1.79
CA GLU A 70 -2.22 14.82 2.92
C GLU A 70 -1.37 15.91 3.59
N GLU A 71 -0.09 15.63 3.85
CA GLU A 71 0.86 16.61 4.41
C GLU A 71 1.02 17.83 3.49
N ILE A 72 1.12 17.60 2.17
CA ILE A 72 1.18 18.68 1.16
C ILE A 72 -0.11 19.48 1.15
N SER A 73 -1.27 18.83 1.19
CA SER A 73 -2.56 19.53 1.18
C SER A 73 -2.72 20.42 2.40
N LYS A 74 -2.46 19.91 3.60
CA LYS A 74 -2.48 20.69 4.84
C LYS A 74 -1.48 21.83 4.81
N GLY A 75 -0.23 21.54 4.43
CA GLY A 75 0.86 22.51 4.39
C GLY A 75 0.65 23.63 3.38
N THR A 76 0.02 23.33 2.23
CA THR A 76 -0.26 24.29 1.17
C THR A 76 -1.66 24.89 1.25
N LYS A 77 -2.40 24.63 2.34
CA LYS A 77 -3.77 25.08 2.56
C LYS A 77 -4.71 24.72 1.39
N GLY A 78 -4.53 23.53 0.82
CA GLY A 78 -5.40 22.97 -0.22
C GLY A 78 -5.10 23.48 -1.63
N LYS A 79 -4.03 24.26 -1.81
CA LYS A 79 -3.56 24.65 -3.14
C LYS A 79 -3.22 23.42 -4.00
N TYR A 80 -2.66 22.39 -3.38
CA TYR A 80 -2.41 21.09 -4.00
C TYR A 80 -3.21 20.03 -3.26
N TYR A 81 -3.77 19.08 -4.01
CA TYR A 81 -4.58 17.98 -3.47
C TYR A 81 -5.71 18.47 -2.53
N PRO A 82 -6.61 19.37 -2.99
CA PRO A 82 -7.67 19.94 -2.14
C PRO A 82 -8.59 18.88 -1.54
N ASP A 83 -8.79 17.76 -2.23
CA ASP A 83 -9.59 16.63 -1.75
C ASP A 83 -9.03 16.03 -0.46
N PHE A 84 -7.73 16.22 -0.19
CA PHE A 84 -7.03 15.77 1.02
C PHE A 84 -7.12 16.77 2.19
N LEU A 85 -7.66 17.97 1.98
CA LEU A 85 -7.74 19.03 3.02
C LEU A 85 -8.82 18.70 4.07
N ASN A 86 -9.93 18.13 3.59
CA ASN A 86 -11.10 17.78 4.36
C ASN A 86 -11.53 16.35 4.06
N VAL A 87 -10.57 15.42 3.99
CA VAL A 87 -10.89 14.02 4.27
C VAL A 87 -11.35 14.01 5.72
N LYS A 88 -12.64 14.30 5.94
CA LYS A 88 -13.37 13.70 7.06
C LYS A 88 -12.90 12.27 7.06
N LYS A 89 -12.44 11.83 8.23
CA LYS A 89 -12.12 10.44 8.58
C LYS A 89 -13.32 9.55 8.26
N ASN A 90 -13.71 9.43 7.00
CA ASN A 90 -14.87 8.71 6.56
C ASN A 90 -14.47 7.24 6.67
N SER A 91 -15.09 6.60 7.65
CA SER A 91 -15.18 5.16 7.87
C SER A 91 -13.89 4.36 8.13
N ALA A 92 -12.79 5.00 8.52
CA ALA A 92 -11.61 4.26 8.99
C ALA A 92 -11.24 4.46 10.47
N GLN A 93 -11.66 5.55 11.10
CA GLN A 93 -11.26 5.94 12.46
C GLN A 93 -12.40 6.01 13.50
N GLU A 94 -13.59 5.49 13.21
CA GLU A 94 -14.61 5.19 14.25
C GLU A 94 -14.54 3.75 14.75
N ILE A 95 -13.63 2.91 14.22
CA ILE A 95 -13.29 1.60 14.80
C ILE A 95 -11.90 1.70 15.45
N GLU A 96 -11.67 2.79 16.19
CA GLU A 96 -10.45 3.00 16.95
C GLU A 96 -10.67 2.44 18.36
N SER A 97 -10.60 1.11 18.47
CA SER A 97 -10.23 0.41 19.72
C SER A 97 -10.06 -1.11 19.60
N ASN A 98 -10.62 -1.82 18.59
CA ASN A 98 -10.66 -3.29 18.66
C ASN A 98 -10.32 -4.11 17.38
N GLN A 99 -9.80 -3.54 16.27
CA GLN A 99 -9.55 -4.32 15.03
C GLN A 99 -8.30 -3.88 14.23
N SER A 100 -7.15 -3.72 14.89
CA SER A 100 -5.97 -3.07 14.30
C SER A 100 -5.14 -3.94 13.34
N MET A 101 -5.09 -5.27 13.53
CA MET A 101 -4.11 -6.12 12.82
C MET A 101 -4.65 -6.74 11.53
N ILE A 102 -5.87 -7.27 11.55
CA ILE A 102 -6.54 -7.82 10.35
C ILE A 102 -6.80 -6.72 9.31
N LYS A 103 -7.16 -5.50 9.73
CA LYS A 103 -7.34 -4.38 8.81
C LYS A 103 -6.01 -3.93 8.18
N ALA A 104 -4.88 -4.00 8.89
CA ALA A 104 -3.56 -3.73 8.31
C ALA A 104 -3.11 -4.83 7.32
N ILE A 105 -3.64 -6.06 7.46
CA ILE A 105 -3.40 -7.16 6.52
C ILE A 105 -4.35 -7.08 5.31
N LEU A 106 -5.59 -6.60 5.50
CA LEU A 106 -6.66 -6.64 4.49
C LEU A 106 -6.92 -5.31 3.75
N ASN A 107 -6.55 -4.15 4.31
CA ASN A 107 -6.78 -2.86 3.66
C ASN A 107 -5.49 -2.22 3.15
N GLU A 108 -5.52 -1.87 1.86
CA GLU A 108 -5.12 -0.53 1.38
C GLU A 108 -5.41 -0.30 -0.10
N SER A 109 -5.88 -1.30 -0.85
CA SER A 109 -6.35 -1.12 -2.22
C SER A 109 -7.48 -2.09 -2.52
N SER A 110 -8.58 -1.58 -3.09
CA SER A 110 -9.65 -2.45 -3.57
C SER A 110 -9.06 -3.43 -4.58
N PRO A 111 -9.31 -4.75 -4.47
CA PRO A 111 -8.76 -5.73 -5.40
C PRO A 111 -9.23 -5.46 -6.83
N ASN A 112 -10.27 -4.65 -7.02
CA ASN A 112 -10.85 -4.23 -8.29
C ASN A 112 -10.16 -3.03 -8.96
N VAL A 113 -9.23 -2.33 -8.31
CA VAL A 113 -8.63 -1.08 -8.84
C VAL A 113 -7.18 -1.29 -9.24
N MET A 114 -6.86 -1.15 -10.52
CA MET A 114 -5.47 -1.20 -11.01
C MET A 114 -4.93 0.21 -11.20
N PHE A 115 -3.74 0.48 -10.68
CA PHE A 115 -2.98 1.68 -10.97
C PHE A 115 -1.88 1.34 -11.98
N TYR A 116 -1.74 2.13 -13.04
CA TYR A 116 -0.71 1.95 -14.06
C TYR A 116 -0.21 3.30 -14.58
N GLU A 117 1.01 3.31 -15.11
CA GLU A 117 1.63 4.49 -15.71
C GLU A 117 1.35 4.51 -17.22
N GLU A 118 0.80 5.62 -17.71
CA GLU A 118 0.65 5.92 -19.13
C GLU A 118 1.16 7.33 -19.40
N ASN A 119 2.15 7.46 -20.29
CA ASN A 119 2.77 8.76 -20.64
C ASN A 119 3.31 9.55 -19.43
N GLY A 120 3.81 8.87 -18.40
CA GLY A 120 4.30 9.51 -17.17
C GLY A 120 3.20 10.08 -16.27
N LEU A 121 1.94 9.67 -16.49
CA LEU A 121 0.80 9.94 -15.62
C LEU A 121 0.29 8.62 -15.04
N ILE A 122 -0.01 8.61 -13.75
CA ILE A 122 -0.62 7.45 -13.10
C ILE A 122 -2.12 7.54 -13.27
N ILE A 123 -2.68 6.48 -13.85
CA ILE A 123 -4.12 6.34 -14.09
C ILE A 123 -4.60 5.16 -13.24
N ASP A 124 -5.75 5.34 -12.59
CA ASP A 124 -6.48 4.26 -11.95
C ASP A 124 -7.60 3.76 -12.86
N LYS A 125 -7.80 2.44 -12.86
CA LYS A 125 -8.89 1.80 -13.60
C LYS A 125 -9.61 0.82 -12.70
N TYR A 126 -10.91 1.03 -12.58
CA TYR A 126 -11.81 0.13 -11.87
C TYR A 126 -12.25 -1.03 -12.78
N PHE A 127 -12.21 -2.24 -12.25
CA PHE A 127 -12.65 -3.47 -12.89
C PHE A 127 -13.76 -4.13 -12.08
N LYS A 128 -14.72 -4.75 -12.76
CA LYS A 128 -15.78 -5.54 -12.08
C LYS A 128 -15.24 -6.81 -11.40
N LEU A 129 -14.00 -7.19 -11.72
CA LEU A 129 -13.31 -8.39 -11.23
C LEU A 129 -12.15 -7.96 -10.33
N PRO A 130 -11.76 -8.79 -9.34
CA PRO A 130 -10.67 -8.50 -8.42
C PRO A 130 -9.30 -8.66 -9.11
N MET A 131 -8.94 -7.69 -9.95
CA MET A 131 -7.72 -7.69 -10.76
C MET A 131 -6.41 -7.81 -9.98
N ASN A 132 -6.35 -7.36 -8.74
CA ASN A 132 -5.16 -7.46 -7.90
C ASN A 132 -5.18 -8.69 -6.98
N ASP A 133 -6.22 -9.54 -7.06
CA ASP A 133 -6.25 -10.79 -6.31
C ASP A 133 -5.58 -11.92 -7.11
N VAL A 134 -4.40 -12.33 -6.63
CA VAL A 134 -3.65 -13.45 -7.21
C VAL A 134 -4.43 -14.77 -7.07
N ALA A 135 -5.18 -14.96 -5.98
CA ALA A 135 -5.97 -16.18 -5.76
C ALA A 135 -7.06 -16.33 -6.83
N PHE A 136 -7.77 -15.24 -7.15
CA PHE A 136 -8.72 -15.17 -8.26
C PHE A 136 -8.05 -15.57 -9.59
N HIS A 137 -6.88 -14.98 -9.91
CA HIS A 137 -6.20 -15.27 -11.18
C HIS A 137 -5.69 -16.71 -11.30
N LEU A 138 -5.23 -17.30 -10.20
CA LEU A 138 -4.76 -18.70 -10.21
C LEU A 138 -5.92 -19.70 -10.33
N ASN A 139 -7.11 -19.35 -9.85
CA ASN A 139 -8.31 -20.21 -9.96
C ASN A 139 -9.15 -19.96 -11.22
N ASP A 140 -8.89 -18.89 -11.95
CA ASP A 140 -9.61 -18.54 -13.17
C ASP A 140 -9.28 -19.50 -14.32
N LYS A 141 -10.18 -20.47 -14.52
CA LYS A 141 -10.08 -21.49 -15.58
C LYS A 141 -10.24 -20.94 -17.00
N TYR A 142 -10.89 -19.79 -17.16
CA TYR A 142 -11.30 -19.30 -18.48
C TYR A 142 -10.25 -18.40 -19.14
N ASN A 143 -9.31 -17.85 -18.38
CA ASN A 143 -8.23 -17.05 -18.95
C ASN A 143 -6.86 -17.66 -18.67
N GLU A 144 -6.05 -17.75 -19.71
CA GLU A 144 -4.67 -18.20 -19.63
C GLU A 144 -3.84 -17.27 -18.73
N LYS A 145 -2.92 -17.84 -17.96
CA LYS A 145 -1.98 -17.10 -17.11
C LYS A 145 -0.57 -17.37 -17.57
N TYR A 146 0.27 -16.34 -17.47
CA TYR A 146 1.63 -16.36 -17.96
C TYR A 146 2.58 -15.87 -16.87
N PHE A 147 3.69 -16.58 -16.68
CA PHE A 147 4.80 -16.12 -15.87
C PHE A 147 6.02 -15.95 -16.78
N ARG A 148 6.51 -14.70 -16.93
CA ARG A 148 7.65 -14.37 -17.79
C ARG A 148 7.51 -14.88 -19.24
N LYS A 149 6.33 -14.69 -19.83
CA LYS A 149 5.94 -15.18 -21.18
C LYS A 149 5.78 -16.70 -21.31
N ILE A 150 5.94 -17.46 -20.23
CA ILE A 150 5.68 -18.90 -20.20
C ILE A 150 4.22 -19.10 -19.77
N LYS A 151 3.44 -19.82 -20.58
CA LYS A 151 2.07 -20.18 -20.25
C LYS A 151 2.07 -21.17 -19.09
N MET A 152 1.28 -20.88 -18.06
CA MET A 152 1.10 -21.74 -16.90
C MET A 152 0.04 -22.80 -17.19
N THR A 153 0.30 -24.04 -16.79
CA THR A 153 -0.70 -25.11 -16.82
C THR A 153 -1.68 -24.99 -15.64
N ASP A 154 -2.78 -25.74 -15.70
CA ASP A 154 -3.74 -25.83 -14.58
C ASP A 154 -3.08 -26.39 -13.32
N GLU A 155 -2.17 -27.35 -13.50
CA GLU A 155 -1.37 -27.91 -12.41
C GLU A 155 -0.44 -26.86 -11.81
N ASP A 156 0.32 -26.13 -12.63
CA ASP A 156 1.22 -25.06 -12.15
C ASP A 156 0.44 -24.04 -11.31
N ARG A 157 -0.72 -23.60 -11.80
CA ARG A 157 -1.58 -22.64 -11.11
C ARG A 157 -2.04 -23.17 -9.75
N LYS A 158 -2.48 -24.43 -9.69
CA LYS A 158 -2.90 -25.08 -8.45
C LYS A 158 -1.74 -25.23 -7.46
N TYR A 159 -0.57 -25.64 -7.93
CA TYR A 159 0.62 -25.76 -7.08
C TYR A 159 1.04 -24.40 -6.50
N ILE A 160 1.05 -23.36 -7.32
CA ILE A 160 1.40 -22.00 -6.87
C ILE A 160 0.35 -21.45 -5.91
N TYR A 161 -0.93 -21.70 -6.16
CA TYR A 161 -2.01 -21.33 -5.25
C TYR A 161 -1.78 -21.96 -3.87
N ASN A 162 -1.56 -23.27 -3.83
CA ASN A 162 -1.30 -23.99 -2.57
C ASN A 162 -0.02 -23.49 -1.90
N LEU A 163 1.06 -23.29 -2.66
CA LEU A 163 2.32 -22.78 -2.12
C LEU A 163 2.14 -21.43 -1.41
N ILE A 164 1.40 -20.51 -2.03
CA ILE A 164 1.10 -19.19 -1.44
C ILE A 164 0.19 -19.34 -0.21
N ASN A 165 -0.84 -20.19 -0.29
CA ASN A 165 -1.78 -20.40 0.81
C ASN A 165 -1.09 -20.99 2.05
N GLU A 166 -0.28 -22.04 1.87
CA GLU A 166 0.50 -22.67 2.94
C GLU A 166 1.50 -21.68 3.56
N TYR A 167 2.11 -20.81 2.75
CA TYR A 167 2.96 -19.74 3.28
C TYR A 167 2.18 -18.79 4.20
N PHE A 168 0.96 -18.38 3.82
CA PHE A 168 0.14 -17.51 4.66
C PHE A 168 -0.35 -18.21 5.93
N ILE A 169 -0.78 -19.48 5.84
CA ILE A 169 -1.14 -20.29 7.01
C ILE A 169 0.02 -20.31 8.00
N ARG A 170 1.21 -20.71 7.53
CA ARG A 170 2.41 -20.80 8.38
C ARG A 170 2.81 -19.46 8.98
N LYS A 171 2.70 -18.36 8.21
CA LYS A 171 2.97 -17.01 8.71
C LYS A 171 2.02 -16.66 9.87
N VAL A 172 0.73 -16.93 9.70
CA VAL A 172 -0.29 -16.66 10.72
C VAL A 172 -0.09 -17.55 11.95
N GLU A 173 0.24 -18.82 11.76
CA GLU A 173 0.56 -19.75 12.86
C GLU A 173 1.73 -19.25 13.71
N ILE A 174 2.80 -18.76 13.08
CA ILE A 174 3.96 -18.20 13.79
C ILE A 174 3.53 -16.99 14.64
N GLN A 175 2.73 -16.08 14.08
CA GLN A 175 2.19 -14.91 14.80
C GLN A 175 1.30 -15.33 15.97
N LEU A 176 0.45 -16.35 15.78
CA LEU A 176 -0.38 -16.91 16.83
C LEU A 176 0.45 -17.49 17.98
N GLN A 177 1.53 -18.22 17.67
CA GLN A 177 2.44 -18.76 18.68
C GLN A 177 3.15 -17.67 19.47
N GLU A 178 3.57 -16.59 18.80
CA GLU A 178 4.19 -15.42 19.44
C GLU A 178 3.24 -14.76 20.44
N ILE A 179 1.98 -14.57 20.06
CA ILE A 179 0.97 -13.97 20.95
C ILE A 179 0.67 -14.89 22.14
N LYS A 180 0.53 -16.20 21.90
CA LYS A 180 0.36 -17.20 22.98
C LYS A 180 1.56 -17.20 23.93
N HIS A 181 2.78 -17.02 23.42
CA HIS A 181 3.98 -16.87 24.25
C HIS A 181 3.96 -15.58 25.07
N ASN A 182 3.66 -14.44 24.45
CA ASN A 182 3.58 -13.15 25.13
C ASN A 182 2.48 -13.09 26.20
N LYS A 183 1.34 -13.75 25.96
CA LYS A 183 0.28 -13.92 26.95
C LYS A 183 0.78 -14.69 28.18
N ARG A 184 1.46 -15.82 27.98
CA ARG A 184 2.03 -16.65 29.07
C ARG A 184 3.02 -15.86 29.93
N ASN A 185 3.82 -15.01 29.30
CA ASN A 185 4.82 -14.18 29.98
C ASN A 185 4.23 -12.88 30.59
N LYS A 186 2.92 -12.63 30.46
CA LYS A 186 2.23 -11.40 30.89
C LYS A 186 2.79 -10.11 30.26
N ASN A 187 3.32 -10.21 29.04
CA ASN A 187 3.84 -9.07 28.27
C ASN A 187 2.72 -8.28 27.57
N ILE A 188 1.52 -8.86 27.45
CA ILE A 188 0.34 -8.29 26.82
C ILE A 188 -0.85 -8.53 27.75
N ASP A 189 -1.81 -7.61 27.75
CA ASP A 189 -3.09 -7.79 28.43
C ASP A 189 -3.77 -9.10 28.00
N GLY A 190 -4.29 -9.86 28.96
CA GLY A 190 -4.89 -11.16 28.72
C GLY A 190 -6.11 -11.12 27.81
N GLU A 191 -6.96 -10.10 27.95
CA GLU A 191 -8.19 -9.93 27.17
C GLU A 191 -7.86 -9.55 25.72
N VAL A 192 -6.89 -8.65 25.55
CA VAL A 192 -6.37 -8.25 24.24
C VAL A 192 -5.72 -9.45 23.52
N ALA A 193 -4.92 -10.24 24.23
CA ALA A 193 -4.30 -11.43 23.68
C ALA A 193 -5.33 -12.50 23.25
N ASP A 194 -6.41 -12.67 24.02
CA ASP A 194 -7.49 -13.61 23.68
C ASP A 194 -8.27 -13.21 22.42
N ASN A 195 -8.54 -11.91 22.25
CA ASN A 195 -9.14 -11.41 21.03
C ASN A 195 -8.27 -11.70 19.80
N TYR A 196 -6.96 -11.41 19.88
CA TYR A 196 -6.04 -11.70 18.78
C TYR A 196 -5.93 -13.20 18.48
N ILE A 197 -5.86 -14.05 19.52
CA ILE A 197 -5.81 -15.50 19.34
C ILE A 197 -7.03 -15.98 18.55
N LYS A 198 -8.23 -15.53 18.94
CA LYS A 198 -9.47 -15.89 18.25
C LYS A 198 -9.48 -15.43 16.79
N GLU A 199 -9.07 -14.19 16.53
CA GLU A 199 -8.97 -13.64 15.17
C GLU A 199 -8.03 -14.47 14.27
N TYR A 200 -6.86 -14.85 14.79
CA TYR A 200 -5.90 -15.66 14.04
C TYR A 200 -6.39 -17.08 13.82
N GLU A 201 -7.06 -17.70 14.79
CA GLU A 201 -7.65 -19.03 14.65
C GLU A 201 -8.78 -19.03 13.60
N GLU A 202 -9.63 -17.99 13.58
CA GLU A 202 -10.64 -17.79 12.53
C GLU A 202 -10.00 -17.60 11.15
N LEU A 203 -8.92 -16.83 11.04
CA LEU A 203 -8.20 -16.62 9.79
C LEU A 203 -7.56 -17.91 9.27
N ILE A 204 -6.91 -18.69 10.14
CA ILE A 204 -6.35 -20.00 9.78
C ILE A 204 -7.46 -20.92 9.29
N LYS A 205 -8.63 -20.94 9.94
CA LYS A 205 -9.77 -21.75 9.50
C LYS A 205 -10.21 -21.36 8.08
N LYS A 206 -10.32 -20.05 7.79
CA LYS A 206 -10.68 -19.54 6.46
C LYS A 206 -9.63 -19.86 5.39
N LEU A 207 -8.34 -19.80 5.73
CA LEU A 207 -7.25 -20.16 4.80
C LEU A 207 -7.20 -21.66 4.53
N ASN A 208 -7.62 -22.50 5.48
CA ASN A 208 -7.75 -23.94 5.28
C ASN A 208 -9.00 -24.32 4.49
N ASP A 209 -10.04 -23.50 4.51
CA ASP A 209 -11.25 -23.73 3.72
C ASP A 209 -11.10 -23.08 2.32
N PRO A 210 -11.01 -23.89 1.25
CA PRO A 210 -10.85 -23.37 -0.11
C PRO A 210 -12.07 -22.59 -0.63
N ASN A 211 -13.18 -22.52 0.10
CA ASN A 211 -14.39 -21.81 -0.30
C ASN A 211 -14.66 -20.52 0.48
N ASP A 212 -14.05 -20.32 1.65
CA ASP A 212 -14.46 -19.29 2.62
C ASP A 212 -13.81 -17.90 2.35
N LEU A 213 -13.02 -17.80 1.27
CA LEU A 213 -12.35 -16.58 0.80
C LEU A 213 -12.51 -16.33 -0.71
N LYS A 214 -13.45 -17.01 -1.37
CA LYS A 214 -13.79 -16.76 -2.78
C LYS A 214 -14.76 -15.57 -2.89
N TYR A 215 -14.59 -14.76 -3.94
CA TYR A 215 -15.48 -13.65 -4.29
C TYR A 215 -16.81 -14.13 -4.86
#